data_AF-A0A930YAQ1-F1
#
_entry.id   AF-A0A930YAQ1-F1
#
_cell.length_a   1.000
_cell.length_b   1.000
_cell.length_c   1.000
_cell.angle_alpha   90.00
_cell.angle_beta   90.00
_cell.angle_gamma   90.00
#
_symmetry.space_group_name_H-M   'P 1'
#
loop_
_entity.id
_entity.type
_entity.pdbx_description
1 polymer ?
#
loop_
_entity_poly.entity_id
_entity_poly.type
_entity_poly.pdbx_seq_one_letter_code
_entity_poly.pdbx_strand_id
1 'polypeptide(L)'
;MSDQYSAAGGIFIRRTFKGNRLYSTILENILRNCSIVVIPLNFFIEGGRSRTGRLLAPKTGMMSMTLQALQSGQQTRPISIVPVLYRL
;
A
#
# COMPACT_ATOMS: atom_id res chain seq x y z
N MET A 1 -13.67 6.27 -13.65
CA MET A 1 -12.91 6.45 -12.38
C MET A 1 -11.78 5.44 -12.21
N SER A 2 -11.82 4.29 -12.91
CA SER A 2 -10.69 3.35 -13.07
C SER A 2 -9.52 3.94 -13.86
N ASP A 3 -9.80 4.75 -14.89
CA ASP A 3 -8.81 5.12 -15.91
C ASP A 3 -7.77 6.12 -15.43
N GLN A 4 -8.08 6.90 -14.38
CA GLN A 4 -7.14 7.85 -13.78
C GLN A 4 -6.01 7.15 -12.99
N TYR A 5 -6.27 5.96 -12.44
CA TYR A 5 -5.26 5.24 -11.67
C TYR A 5 -4.31 4.45 -12.58
N SER A 6 -4.79 3.92 -13.71
CA SER A 6 -3.92 3.18 -14.65
C SER A 6 -2.90 4.08 -15.35
N ALA A 7 -3.25 5.35 -15.65
CA ALA A 7 -2.31 6.32 -16.23
C ALA A 7 -1.23 6.79 -15.22
N ALA A 8 -1.51 6.71 -13.92
CA ALA A 8 -0.62 7.14 -12.84
C ALA A 8 0.16 5.97 -12.18
N GLY A 9 0.09 4.75 -12.75
CA GLY A 9 0.80 3.58 -12.20
C GLY A 9 0.15 2.94 -10.97
N GLY A 10 -1.16 3.13 -10.78
CA GLY A 10 -1.93 2.54 -9.68
C GLY A 10 -2.11 1.03 -9.85
N ILE A 11 -2.01 0.29 -8.74
CA ILE A 11 -2.16 -1.17 -8.71
C ILE A 11 -3.43 -1.53 -7.95
N PHE A 12 -4.22 -2.46 -8.49
CA PHE A 12 -5.40 -2.99 -7.81
C PHE A 12 -5.03 -4.17 -6.91
N ILE A 13 -5.42 -4.09 -5.64
CA ILE A 13 -5.17 -5.13 -4.63
C ILE A 13 -6.50 -5.74 -4.20
N ARG A 14 -6.52 -7.05 -3.96
CA ARG A 14 -7.70 -7.75 -3.43
C ARG A 14 -8.02 -7.24 -2.02
N ARG A 15 -9.30 -7.02 -1.73
CA ARG A 15 -9.79 -6.56 -0.42
C ARG A 15 -9.40 -7.50 0.75
N THR A 16 -9.32 -8.79 0.48
CA THR A 16 -8.93 -9.84 1.43
C THR A 16 -8.15 -10.91 0.69
N PHE A 17 -7.00 -11.29 1.23
CA PHE A 17 -6.17 -12.39 0.73
C PHE A 17 -5.58 -13.24 1.87
N LYS A 18 -6.23 -13.20 3.05
CA LYS A 18 -5.86 -13.99 4.23
C LYS A 18 -5.86 -15.48 3.87
N GLY A 19 -4.76 -16.17 4.17
CA GLY A 19 -4.56 -17.59 3.86
C GLY A 19 -3.89 -17.88 2.51
N ASN A 20 -3.72 -16.89 1.63
CA ASN A 20 -3.00 -17.07 0.37
C ASN A 20 -1.57 -16.51 0.48
N ARG A 21 -0.62 -17.37 0.85
CA ARG A 21 0.80 -17.01 1.03
C ARG A 21 1.42 -16.47 -0.27
N LEU A 22 1.13 -17.10 -1.41
CA LEU A 22 1.66 -16.68 -2.70
C LEU A 22 1.27 -15.25 -3.05
N TYR A 23 -0.01 -14.91 -2.86
CA TYR A 23 -0.50 -13.56 -3.12
C TYR A 23 0.17 -12.52 -2.22
N SER A 24 0.31 -12.82 -0.92
CA SER A 24 1.01 -11.94 0.02
C SER A 24 2.47 -11.69 -0.39
N THR A 25 3.18 -12.75 -0.78
CA THR A 25 4.60 -12.66 -1.19
C THR A 25 4.77 -11.87 -2.49
N ILE A 26 3.90 -12.08 -3.48
CA ILE A 26 3.94 -11.31 -4.74
C ILE A 26 3.66 -9.83 -4.46
N LEU A 27 2.63 -9.52 -3.66
CA LEU A 27 2.30 -8.16 -3.30
C LEU A 27 3.46 -7.46 -2.58
N GLU A 28 4.09 -8.15 -1.64
CA GLU A 28 5.25 -7.65 -0.92
C GLU A 28 6.43 -7.34 -1.86
N ASN A 29 6.73 -8.24 -2.81
CA ASN A 29 7.77 -8.00 -3.81
C ASN A 29 7.46 -6.81 -4.73
N ILE A 30 6.19 -6.66 -5.14
CA ILE A 30 5.75 -5.49 -5.91
C ILE A 30 6.00 -4.20 -5.11
N LEU A 31 5.63 -4.17 -3.82
CA LEU A 31 5.85 -3.00 -2.96
C LEU A 31 7.33 -2.70 -2.74
N ARG A 32 8.16 -3.74 -2.56
CA ARG A 32 9.63 -3.59 -2.49
C ARG A 32 10.17 -2.95 -3.76
N ASN A 33 9.76 -3.43 -4.93
CA ASN A 33 10.18 -2.85 -6.22
C ASN A 33 9.72 -1.40 -6.39
N CYS A 34 8.48 -1.08 -6.00
CA CYS A 34 7.97 0.30 -5.99
C CYS A 34 8.69 1.21 -4.98
N SER A 35 9.37 0.65 -3.98
CA SER A 35 10.16 1.43 -3.01
C SER A 35 11.57 1.72 -3.54
N ILE A 36 12.08 0.90 -4.47
CA ILE A 36 13.38 1.09 -5.13
C ILE A 36 13.28 2.16 -6.22
N VAL A 37 12.19 2.16 -6.98
CA VAL A 37 11.87 3.23 -7.95
C VAL A 37 11.21 4.38 -7.20
N VAL A 38 11.58 5.64 -7.44
CA VAL A 38 11.00 6.78 -6.71
C VAL A 38 9.58 7.06 -7.20
N ILE A 39 8.63 6.24 -6.75
CA ILE A 39 7.20 6.38 -7.01
C ILE A 39 6.53 6.66 -5.66
N PRO A 40 5.90 7.84 -5.46
CA PRO A 40 5.18 8.12 -4.22
C PRO A 40 4.01 7.14 -4.07
N LEU A 41 4.12 6.24 -3.10
CA LEU A 41 3.10 5.24 -2.78
C LEU A 41 2.05 5.82 -1.85
N ASN A 42 0.82 5.95 -2.35
CA ASN A 42 -0.35 6.29 -1.55
C ASN A 42 -1.22 5.05 -1.37
N PHE A 43 -1.45 4.62 -0.13
CA PHE A 43 -2.33 3.50 0.17
C PHE A 43 -3.27 3.79 1.34
N PHE A 44 -4.46 3.18 1.30
CA PHE A 44 -5.47 3.31 2.34
C PHE A 44 -5.44 2.07 3.24
N ILE A 45 -5.08 2.25 4.51
CA ILE A 45 -5.01 1.16 5.51
C ILE A 45 -6.38 0.48 5.73
N GLU A 46 -7.48 1.11 5.34
CA GLU A 46 -8.84 0.57 5.44
C GLU A 46 -9.19 -0.41 4.31
N GLY A 47 -8.47 -0.37 3.18
CA GLY A 47 -8.72 -1.25 2.02
C GLY A 47 -10.00 -0.92 1.22
N GLY A 48 -10.59 0.27 1.40
CA GLY A 48 -11.75 0.73 0.64
C GLY A 48 -12.20 2.13 1.05
N ARG A 49 -13.20 2.66 0.34
CA ARG A 49 -13.87 3.91 0.72
C ARG A 49 -14.80 3.65 1.90
N SER A 50 -14.71 4.47 2.94
CA SER A 50 -15.77 4.53 3.94
C SER A 50 -17.05 5.04 3.29
N ARG A 51 -18.13 4.26 3.40
CA ARG A 51 -19.46 4.64 2.87
C ARG A 51 -20.29 5.46 3.85
N THR A 52 -19.90 5.48 5.12
CA THR A 52 -20.64 6.13 6.21
C THR A 52 -19.84 7.26 6.86
N GLY A 53 -18.67 7.61 6.32
CA GLY A 53 -17.75 8.60 6.89
C GLY A 53 -17.03 8.14 8.16
N ARG A 54 -17.20 6.87 8.57
CA ARG A 54 -16.50 6.29 9.74
C ARG A 54 -15.22 5.60 9.31
N LEU A 55 -14.15 5.78 10.09
CA LEU A 55 -12.89 5.07 9.88
C LEU A 55 -13.11 3.56 10.08
N LEU A 56 -12.75 2.76 9.08
CA LEU A 56 -12.75 1.31 9.21
C LEU A 56 -11.51 0.85 9.99
N ALA A 57 -11.60 -0.33 10.61
CA ALA A 57 -10.47 -0.89 11.34
C ALA A 57 -9.24 -1.01 10.41
N PRO A 58 -8.08 -0.48 10.83
CA PRO A 58 -6.90 -0.44 9.98
C PRO A 58 -6.36 -1.85 9.75
N LYS A 59 -6.12 -2.20 8.49
CA LYS A 59 -5.40 -3.41 8.10
C LYS A 59 -3.91 -3.10 8.01
N THR A 60 -3.14 -3.61 8.96
CA THR A 60 -1.69 -3.36 9.10
C THR A 60 -0.82 -4.06 8.03
N GLY A 61 -1.40 -4.87 7.15
CA GLY A 61 -0.65 -5.67 6.17
C GLY A 61 0.27 -4.83 5.27
N MET A 62 -0.27 -3.77 4.64
CA MET A 62 0.51 -2.89 3.76
C MET A 62 1.61 -2.15 4.53
N MET A 63 1.28 -1.64 5.72
CA MET A 63 2.23 -0.92 6.56
C MET A 63 3.38 -1.82 7.03
N SER A 64 3.08 -3.06 7.42
CA SER A 64 4.09 -4.04 7.80
C SER A 64 5.01 -4.40 6.63
N MET A 65 4.46 -4.56 5.42
CA MET A 65 5.26 -4.81 4.20
C MET A 65 6.20 -3.63 3.89
N THR A 66 5.74 -2.39 4.03
CA THR A 66 6.58 -1.19 3.84
C THR A 66 7.70 -1.11 4.88
N LEU A 67 7.41 -1.40 6.15
CA LEU A 67 8.42 -1.42 7.21
C LEU A 67 9.46 -2.51 7.00
N GLN A 68 9.05 -3.70 6.55
CA GLN A 68 9.95 -4.79 6.19
C GLN A 68 10.82 -4.46 4.96
N ALA A 69 10.28 -3.70 4.01
CA ALA A 69 11.06 -3.17 2.89
C ALA A 69 12.14 -2.18 3.38
N LEU A 70 11.78 -1.27 4.29
CA LEU A 70 12.73 -0.32 4.89
C LEU A 70 13.83 -1.02 5.69
N GLN A 71 13.47 -2.02 6.51
CA GLN A 71 14.40 -2.80 7.32
C GLN A 71 15.33 -3.70 6.50
N SER A 72 14.93 -4.08 5.28
CA SER A 72 15.76 -4.94 4.42
C SER A 72 17.04 -4.28 3.91
N GLY A 73 17.25 -2.98 4.15
CA GLY A 73 18.50 -2.28 3.86
C GLY A 73 18.81 -2.10 2.37
N GLN A 74 17.93 -2.56 1.48
CA GLN A 74 18.08 -2.43 0.03
C GLN A 74 17.79 -1.00 -0.48
N GLN A 75 17.26 -0.13 0.39
CA GLN A 75 16.95 1.24 0.02
C GLN A 75 18.10 2.19 0.34
N THR A 76 18.53 2.91 -0.68
CA THR A 76 19.61 3.90 -0.60
C THR A 76 19.12 5.28 -0.15
N ARG A 77 17.81 5.48 0.02
CA ARG A 77 17.19 6.78 0.32
C ARG A 77 16.22 6.70 1.49
N PRO A 78 16.10 7.77 2.29
CA PRO A 78 15.19 7.80 3.43
C PRO A 78 13.72 7.78 2.96
N ILE A 79 12.93 6.79 3.42
CA ILE A 79 11.47 6.81 3.30
C ILE A 79 10.89 7.67 4.43
N SER A 80 9.98 8.58 4.08
CA SER A 80 9.12 9.26 5.06
C SER A 80 7.69 8.72 4.97
N ILE A 81 7.12 8.34 6.12
CA ILE A 81 5.70 7.94 6.23
C ILE A 81 4.92 9.17 6.69
N VAL A 82 4.07 9.70 5.81
CA VAL A 82 3.23 10.86 6.12
C VAL A 82 1.78 10.40 6.29
N PRO A 83 1.19 10.50 7.49
CA PRO A 83 -0.22 10.20 7.67
C PRO A 83 -1.07 11.29 7.00
N VAL A 84 -1.93 10.89 6.06
CA VAL A 84 -2.87 11.79 5.39
C VAL A 84 -4.28 11.39 5.75
N LEU A 85 -5.02 12.31 6.38
CA LEU A 85 -6.44 12.15 6.66
C LEU A 85 -7.24 12.71 5.49
N TYR A 86 -7.95 11.84 4.77
CA TYR A 86 -8.92 12.25 3.77
C TYR A 86 -10.29 12.42 4.44
N ARG A 87 -10.78 13.65 4.48
CA ARG A 87 -12.18 13.94 4.77
C ARG A 87 -12.92 13.99 3.44
N LEU A 88 -13.84 13.04 3.22
CA LEU A 88 -14.77 13.07 2.10
C LEU A 88 -15.91 14.04 2.39
#